data_AF-A0A354X158-F1
#
_entry.id   AF-A0A354X158-F1
#
_cell.length_a   1.000
_cell.length_b   1.000
_cell.length_c   1.000
_cell.angle_alpha   90.00
_cell.angle_beta   90.00
_cell.angle_gamma   90.00
#
_symmetry.space_group_name_H-M   'P 1'
#
loop_
_entity.id
_entity.type
_entity.pdbx_description
1 polymer ?
#
loop_
_entity_poly.entity_id
_entity_poly.type
_entity_poly.pdbx_seq_one_letter_code
_entity_poly.pdbx_strand_id
1 'polypeptide(L)'
;MKQNKYYQEIIERICHEIQPYAREGKQADYIPALAKVNPDQFGIYLSLMNGEDCMYGDYDTNFSIQSISKVFSLAIALSIKGKELWERIGKEPSGTAFNSLVQLEYEHGIPRNPFINAGAIVLADILLSNLENPARFFIRFVRELCGNEAIDYSPDVAESEIGCCYHNASIAYLLKHHGNLENDVNDVLHLYCM
;
A
#
# COMPACT_ATOMS: atom_id res chain seq x y z
N MET A 1 -25.89 -2.08 13.27
CA MET A 1 -25.02 -0.87 13.23
C MET A 1 -25.86 0.32 13.66
N LYS A 2 -25.28 1.24 14.43
CA LYS A 2 -25.96 2.50 14.80
C LYS A 2 -25.52 3.56 13.80
N GLN A 3 -26.46 4.29 13.20
CA GLN A 3 -26.15 5.28 12.18
C GLN A 3 -26.13 6.68 12.80
N ASN A 4 -25.03 7.41 12.64
CA ASN A 4 -24.92 8.78 13.10
C ASN A 4 -25.52 9.73 12.05
N LYS A 5 -26.71 10.26 12.34
CA LYS A 5 -27.46 11.09 11.38
C LYS A 5 -26.68 12.33 10.91
N TYR A 6 -25.93 12.97 11.79
CA TYR A 6 -25.16 14.18 11.45
C TYR A 6 -24.05 13.89 10.44
N TYR A 7 -23.26 12.83 10.66
CA TYR A 7 -22.20 12.44 9.73
C TYR A 7 -22.74 11.86 8.43
N GLN A 8 -23.87 11.14 8.47
CA GLN A 8 -24.54 10.67 7.26
C GLN A 8 -24.94 11.83 6.34
N GLU A 9 -25.57 12.88 6.89
CA GLU A 9 -25.94 14.08 6.13
C GLU A 9 -24.71 14.79 5.52
N ILE A 10 -23.57 14.79 6.21
CA ILE A 10 -22.31 15.34 5.69
C ILE A 10 -21.79 14.51 4.51
N ILE A 11 -21.75 13.17 4.64
CA ILE A 11 -21.31 12.28 3.56
C ILE A 11 -22.17 12.49 2.32
N GLU A 12 -23.50 12.48 2.48
CA GLU A 12 -24.44 12.69 1.37
C GLU A 12 -24.24 14.04 0.69
N ARG A 13 -24.00 15.11 1.46
CA ARG A 13 -23.70 16.43 0.91
C ARG A 13 -22.39 16.42 0.11
N ILE A 14 -21.32 15.83 0.65
CA ILE A 14 -20.04 15.71 -0.05
C ILE A 14 -20.24 14.96 -1.37
N CYS A 15 -20.95 13.82 -1.35
CA CYS A 15 -21.22 13.02 -2.53
C CYS A 15 -22.00 13.81 -3.60
N HIS A 16 -22.96 14.64 -3.19
CA HIS A 16 -23.67 15.52 -4.10
C HIS A 16 -22.78 16.62 -4.70
N GLU A 17 -21.92 17.25 -3.88
CA GLU A 17 -21.00 18.31 -4.31
C GLU A 17 -19.93 17.79 -5.28
N ILE A 18 -19.44 16.56 -5.11
CA ILE A 18 -18.40 16.00 -5.98
C ILE A 18 -18.95 15.33 -7.24
N GLN A 19 -20.26 15.03 -7.29
CA GLN A 19 -20.89 14.33 -8.42
C GLN A 19 -20.59 14.95 -9.81
N PRO A 20 -20.54 16.28 -9.99
CA PRO A 20 -20.16 16.88 -11.28
C PRO A 20 -18.76 16.51 -11.77
N TYR A 21 -17.85 16.16 -10.84
CA TYR A 21 -16.47 15.79 -11.12
C TYR A 21 -16.26 14.28 -11.33
N ALA A 22 -17.33 13.47 -11.28
CA ALA A 22 -17.22 12.00 -11.32
C ALA A 22 -16.51 11.44 -12.57
N ARG A 23 -16.43 12.23 -13.65
CA ARG A 23 -15.75 11.86 -14.91
C ARG A 23 -14.35 12.47 -15.04
N GLU A 24 -13.88 13.20 -14.04
CA GLU A 24 -12.53 13.76 -14.03
C GLU A 24 -11.52 12.72 -13.55
N GLY A 25 -10.36 12.68 -14.19
CA GLY A 25 -9.31 11.71 -13.91
C GLY A 25 -9.34 10.49 -14.84
N LYS A 26 -8.48 9.53 -14.55
CA LYS A 26 -8.32 8.30 -15.33
C LYS A 26 -7.98 7.18 -14.36
N GLN A 27 -8.66 6.04 -14.50
CA GLN A 27 -8.31 4.83 -13.75
C GLN A 27 -6.85 4.41 -14.01
N ALA A 28 -6.27 3.71 -13.04
CA ALA A 28 -4.98 3.06 -13.26
C ALA A 28 -5.10 1.97 -14.33
N ASP A 29 -4.29 2.06 -15.38
CA ASP A 29 -4.29 1.12 -16.50
C ASP A 29 -2.89 0.57 -16.82
N TYR A 30 -1.92 0.78 -15.93
CA TYR A 30 -0.55 0.29 -16.10
C TYR A 30 -0.43 -1.23 -15.94
N ILE A 31 -1.40 -1.88 -15.28
CA ILE A 31 -1.53 -3.34 -15.24
C ILE A 31 -2.93 -3.79 -15.72
N PRO A 32 -3.03 -4.95 -16.40
CA PRO A 32 -4.31 -5.43 -16.95
C PRO A 32 -5.41 -5.66 -15.92
N ALA A 33 -5.07 -6.08 -14.70
CA ALA A 33 -6.06 -6.34 -13.65
C ALA A 33 -6.78 -5.06 -13.20
N LEU A 34 -6.08 -3.93 -13.09
CA LEU A 34 -6.70 -2.65 -12.72
C LEU A 34 -7.47 -2.02 -13.88
N ALA A 35 -7.01 -2.20 -15.11
CA ALA A 35 -7.66 -1.66 -16.31
C ALA A 35 -9.08 -2.24 -16.54
N LYS A 36 -9.42 -3.36 -15.91
CA LYS A 36 -10.73 -4.02 -16.02
C LYS A 36 -11.74 -3.58 -14.96
N VAL A 37 -11.29 -2.84 -13.93
CA VAL A 37 -12.17 -2.34 -12.86
C VAL A 37 -13.14 -1.32 -13.44
N ASN A 38 -14.38 -1.30 -12.94
CA ASN A 38 -15.37 -0.31 -13.38
C ASN A 38 -14.97 1.09 -12.83
N PRO A 39 -14.64 2.07 -13.69
CA PRO A 39 -14.21 3.40 -13.24
C PRO A 39 -15.32 4.20 -12.55
N ASP A 40 -16.59 3.81 -12.71
CA ASP A 40 -17.74 4.48 -12.11
C ASP A 40 -18.03 3.98 -10.67
N GLN A 41 -17.24 3.04 -10.14
CA GLN A 41 -17.38 2.57 -8.75
C GLN A 41 -16.97 3.66 -7.76
N PHE A 42 -17.85 3.95 -6.81
CA PHE A 42 -17.58 4.95 -5.77
C PHE A 42 -18.24 4.58 -4.45
N GLY A 43 -17.45 4.51 -3.39
CA GLY A 43 -17.91 4.16 -2.05
C GLY A 43 -17.21 4.98 -0.97
N ILE A 44 -17.94 5.32 0.09
CA ILE A 44 -17.40 5.92 1.31
C ILE A 44 -17.87 5.09 2.50
N TYR A 45 -16.96 4.80 3.42
CA TYR A 45 -17.26 4.20 4.71
C TYR A 45 -16.58 5.01 5.82
N LEU A 46 -17.33 5.37 6.85
CA LEU A 46 -16.85 6.04 8.06
C LEU A 46 -17.22 5.20 9.27
N SER A 47 -16.20 4.68 9.97
CA SER A 47 -16.37 4.05 11.29
C SER A 47 -15.97 5.02 12.40
N LEU A 48 -16.87 5.22 13.36
CA LEU A 48 -16.63 6.06 14.53
C LEU A 48 -16.22 5.20 15.74
N MET A 49 -15.42 5.78 16.64
CA MET A 49 -14.91 5.10 17.84
C MET A 49 -16.01 4.61 18.80
N ASN A 50 -17.23 5.15 18.68
CA ASN A 50 -18.40 4.75 19.47
C ASN A 50 -19.19 3.58 18.85
N GLY A 51 -18.70 3.00 17.74
CA GLY A 51 -19.34 1.91 17.01
C GLY A 51 -20.50 2.35 16.13
N GLU A 52 -20.60 3.66 15.83
CA GLU A 52 -21.50 4.17 14.80
C GLU A 52 -20.81 4.17 13.44
N ASP A 53 -21.58 3.85 12.40
CA ASP A 53 -21.07 3.77 11.03
C ASP A 53 -21.93 4.64 10.10
N CYS A 54 -21.28 5.27 9.12
CA CYS A 54 -21.94 6.01 8.06
C CYS A 54 -21.34 5.56 6.72
N MET A 55 -22.18 5.40 5.70
CA MET A 55 -21.77 4.80 4.44
C MET A 55 -22.55 5.36 3.26
N TYR A 56 -21.94 5.30 2.08
CA TYR A 56 -22.53 5.75 0.81
C TYR A 56 -21.97 4.95 -0.36
N GLY A 57 -22.81 4.66 -1.35
CA GLY A 57 -22.41 4.03 -2.60
C GLY A 57 -21.88 2.60 -2.42
N ASP A 58 -20.88 2.25 -3.21
CA ASP A 58 -20.30 0.90 -3.34
C ASP A 58 -19.31 0.57 -2.21
N TYR A 59 -19.62 0.95 -0.96
CA TYR A 59 -18.71 0.87 0.19
C TYR A 59 -18.25 -0.56 0.54
N ASP A 60 -19.00 -1.58 0.12
CA ASP A 60 -18.73 -3.00 0.40
C ASP A 60 -18.05 -3.71 -0.79
N THR A 61 -17.60 -2.95 -1.78
CA THR A 61 -16.87 -3.51 -2.93
C THR A 61 -15.40 -3.73 -2.57
N ASN A 62 -14.93 -4.96 -2.68
CA ASN A 62 -13.52 -5.28 -2.49
C ASN A 62 -12.64 -4.71 -3.62
N PHE A 63 -11.49 -4.16 -3.24
CA PHE A 63 -10.47 -3.69 -4.18
C PHE A 63 -9.06 -3.96 -3.64
N SER A 64 -8.05 -3.98 -4.52
CA SER A 64 -6.65 -4.09 -4.10
C SER A 64 -6.22 -2.81 -3.40
N ILE A 65 -5.69 -2.91 -2.19
CA ILE A 65 -5.28 -1.76 -1.38
C ILE A 65 -4.03 -1.06 -1.92
N GLN A 66 -3.28 -1.71 -2.83
CA GLN A 66 -2.13 -1.11 -3.50
C GLN A 66 -1.16 -0.46 -2.48
N SER A 67 -0.64 0.74 -2.74
CA SER A 67 0.31 1.44 -1.84
C SER A 67 -0.20 1.73 -0.42
N ILE A 68 -1.49 1.55 -0.12
CA ILE A 68 -1.98 1.60 1.27
C ILE A 68 -1.32 0.48 2.11
N SER A 69 -0.93 -0.64 1.49
CA SER A 69 -0.23 -1.76 2.13
C SER A 69 1.03 -1.33 2.89
N LYS A 70 1.71 -0.27 2.43
CA LYS A 70 2.94 0.27 3.02
C LYS A 70 2.77 0.70 4.48
N VAL A 71 1.58 1.16 4.87
CA VAL A 71 1.26 1.53 6.26
C VAL A 71 1.35 0.30 7.17
N PHE A 72 0.77 -0.83 6.73
CA PHE A 72 0.80 -2.08 7.50
C PHE A 72 2.19 -2.70 7.50
N SER A 73 2.91 -2.70 6.37
CA SER A 73 4.30 -3.18 6.30
C SER A 73 5.21 -2.40 7.24
N LEU A 74 5.04 -1.09 7.31
CA LEU A 74 5.77 -0.24 8.24
C LEU A 74 5.46 -0.58 9.70
N ALA A 75 4.18 -0.75 10.05
CA ALA A 75 3.77 -1.12 11.40
C ALA A 75 4.39 -2.45 11.84
N ILE A 76 4.38 -3.46 10.96
CA ILE A 76 5.00 -4.76 11.21
C ILE A 76 6.51 -4.60 11.38
N ALA A 77 7.20 -3.96 10.43
CA ALA A 77 8.66 -3.77 10.50
C ALA A 77 9.10 -3.00 11.75
N LEU A 78 8.34 -1.99 12.16
CA LEU A 78 8.58 -1.25 13.41
C LEU A 78 8.43 -2.12 14.64
N SER A 79 7.48 -3.05 14.67
CA SER A 79 7.33 -3.97 15.79
C SER A 79 8.50 -4.97 15.92
N ILE A 80 9.18 -5.26 14.80
CA ILE A 80 10.35 -6.16 14.73
C ILE A 80 11.65 -5.41 15.06
N LYS A 81 11.90 -4.28 14.38
CA LYS A 81 13.20 -3.56 14.43
C LYS A 81 13.21 -2.35 15.35
N GLY A 82 12.05 -1.82 15.74
CA GLY A 82 11.95 -0.60 16.51
C GLY A 82 12.68 0.57 15.85
N LYS A 83 13.66 1.15 16.55
CA LYS A 83 14.41 2.32 16.06
C LYS A 83 15.47 1.96 15.01
N GLU A 84 15.95 0.72 14.97
CA GLU A 84 16.98 0.27 14.02
C GLU A 84 16.47 0.30 12.57
N LEU A 85 15.15 0.25 12.37
CA LEU A 85 14.53 0.44 11.05
C LEU A 85 15.04 1.71 10.35
N TRP A 86 15.30 2.76 11.14
CA TRP A 86 15.67 4.07 10.63
C TRP A 86 17.12 4.19 10.16
N GLU A 87 17.91 3.13 10.33
CA GLU A 87 19.25 3.02 9.75
C GLU A 87 19.17 2.64 8.27
N ARG A 88 18.09 1.98 7.86
CA ARG A 88 17.87 1.50 6.48
C ARG A 88 16.90 2.37 5.68
N ILE A 89 16.07 3.17 6.35
CA ILE A 89 15.05 4.03 5.75
C ILE A 89 14.96 5.36 6.52
N GLY A 90 14.85 6.48 5.81
CA GLY A 90 14.62 7.80 6.39
C GLY A 90 13.19 8.05 6.87
N LYS A 91 12.92 9.31 7.27
CA LYS A 91 11.62 9.79 7.79
C LYS A 91 11.10 11.03 7.06
N GLU A 92 11.81 11.49 6.05
CA GLU A 92 11.60 12.79 5.45
C GLU A 92 10.71 12.70 4.20
N PRO A 93 9.89 13.73 3.91
CA PRO A 93 9.20 13.79 2.64
C PRO A 93 10.21 13.80 1.49
N SER A 94 9.86 13.14 0.38
CA SER A 94 10.60 13.23 -0.87
C SER A 94 10.20 14.53 -1.56
N GLY A 95 11.06 15.55 -1.54
CA GLY A 95 10.82 16.85 -2.20
C GLY A 95 10.89 16.80 -3.74
N THR A 96 11.15 15.63 -4.33
CA THR A 96 11.15 15.38 -5.77
C THR A 96 10.15 14.26 -6.10
N ALA A 97 9.90 14.02 -7.40
CA ALA A 97 8.97 12.98 -7.85
C ALA A 97 9.22 11.66 -7.12
N PHE A 98 8.12 11.00 -6.73
CA PHE A 98 8.01 9.85 -5.81
C PHE A 98 8.94 8.64 -6.11
N ASN A 99 9.61 8.61 -7.26
CA ASN A 99 10.40 7.49 -7.78
C ASN A 99 11.75 7.91 -8.42
N SER A 100 12.44 8.92 -7.88
CA SER A 100 13.73 9.36 -8.42
C SER A 100 14.86 8.37 -8.10
N LEU A 101 15.24 7.52 -9.07
CA LEU A 101 16.44 6.66 -8.98
C LEU A 101 17.70 7.48 -8.73
N VAL A 102 17.77 8.71 -9.29
CA VAL A 102 18.89 9.64 -9.10
C VAL A 102 19.02 10.04 -7.63
N GLN A 103 17.90 10.31 -6.96
CA GLN A 103 17.91 10.63 -5.54
C GLN A 103 18.34 9.43 -4.71
N LEU A 104 17.82 8.24 -5.02
CA LEU A 104 18.20 7.02 -4.31
C LEU A 104 19.70 6.71 -4.44
N GLU A 105 20.27 6.94 -5.63
CA GLU A 105 21.71 6.81 -5.86
C GLU A 105 22.52 7.82 -5.03
N TYR A 106 22.10 9.10 -5.03
CA TYR A 106 22.75 10.15 -4.25
C TYR A 106 22.70 9.89 -2.74
N GLU A 107 21.64 9.22 -2.27
CA GLU A 107 21.43 8.84 -0.87
C GLU A 107 22.02 7.46 -0.54
N HIS A 108 22.87 6.92 -1.42
CA HIS A 108 23.57 5.65 -1.22
C HIS A 108 22.62 4.51 -0.88
N GLY A 109 21.50 4.44 -1.60
CA GLY A 109 20.50 3.37 -1.44
C GLY A 109 19.68 3.46 -0.16
N ILE A 110 19.72 4.56 0.60
CA ILE A 110 18.83 4.78 1.75
C ILE A 110 17.58 5.56 1.29
N PRO A 111 16.39 4.94 1.26
CA PRO A 111 15.17 5.64 0.84
C PRO A 111 14.75 6.71 1.84
N ARG A 112 14.18 7.82 1.36
CA ARG A 112 13.76 8.95 2.22
C ARG A 112 12.71 8.63 3.27
N ASN A 113 11.79 7.73 2.95
CA ASN A 113 10.68 7.37 3.81
C ASN A 113 10.09 6.01 3.40
N PRO A 114 9.33 5.34 4.29
CA PRO A 114 8.72 4.04 4.00
C PRO A 114 7.56 4.09 2.98
N PHE A 115 7.07 5.28 2.61
CA PHE A 115 5.87 5.41 1.78
C PHE A 115 6.16 5.51 0.28
N ILE A 116 7.40 5.82 -0.10
CA ILE A 116 7.89 5.64 -1.48
C ILE A 116 8.20 4.18 -1.79
N ASN A 117 8.21 3.80 -3.08
CA ASN A 117 8.42 2.40 -3.48
C ASN A 117 9.75 1.84 -2.96
N ALA A 118 10.84 2.61 -3.02
CA ALA A 118 12.13 2.18 -2.50
C ALA A 118 12.09 1.85 -1.00
N GLY A 119 11.40 2.67 -0.19
CA GLY A 119 11.23 2.40 1.24
C GLY A 119 10.40 1.15 1.49
N ALA A 120 9.31 0.98 0.75
CA ALA A 120 8.46 -0.20 0.86
C ALA A 120 9.15 -1.51 0.44
N ILE A 121 10.04 -1.46 -0.55
CA ILE A 121 10.87 -2.61 -0.94
C ILE A 121 11.83 -2.99 0.20
N VAL A 122 12.44 -2.00 0.88
CA VAL A 122 13.27 -2.27 2.08
C VAL A 122 12.42 -2.85 3.22
N LEU A 123 11.17 -2.41 3.40
CA LEU A 123 10.25 -3.03 4.37
C LEU A 123 9.97 -4.49 4.02
N ALA A 124 9.73 -4.82 2.76
CA ALA A 124 9.52 -6.20 2.32
C ALA A 124 10.75 -7.08 2.61
N ASP A 125 11.97 -6.57 2.36
CA ASP A 125 13.22 -7.26 2.72
C ASP A 125 13.35 -7.50 4.22
N ILE A 126 13.01 -6.52 5.06
CA ILE A 126 13.01 -6.69 6.52
C ILE A 126 12.02 -7.76 6.95
N LEU A 127 10.81 -7.78 6.38
CA LEU A 127 9.82 -8.80 6.67
C LEU A 127 10.32 -10.20 6.26
N LEU A 128 10.96 -10.33 5.09
CA LEU A 128 11.58 -11.59 4.65
C LEU A 128 12.67 -12.09 5.60
N SER A 129 13.58 -11.20 6.04
CA SER A 129 14.67 -11.60 6.93
C SER A 129 14.21 -12.01 8.34
N ASN A 130 13.00 -11.61 8.78
CA ASN A 130 12.60 -11.73 10.18
C ASN A 130 11.31 -12.54 10.40
N LEU A 131 10.61 -12.95 9.35
CA LEU A 131 9.38 -13.74 9.43
C LEU A 131 9.51 -15.01 8.59
N GLU A 132 9.08 -16.14 9.15
CA GLU A 132 9.11 -17.43 8.44
C GLU A 132 8.18 -17.45 7.21
N ASN A 133 7.01 -16.81 7.32
CA ASN A 133 6.06 -16.66 6.20
C ASN A 133 5.48 -15.24 6.20
N PRO A 134 6.18 -14.26 5.60
CA PRO A 134 5.82 -12.86 5.70
C PRO A 134 4.47 -12.53 5.04
N ALA A 135 4.14 -13.14 3.90
CA ALA A 135 2.86 -12.94 3.23
C ALA A 135 1.68 -13.38 4.10
N ARG A 136 1.75 -14.60 4.67
CA ARG A 136 0.72 -15.10 5.59
C ARG A 136 0.62 -14.25 6.86
N PHE A 137 1.77 -13.81 7.39
CA PHE A 137 1.80 -12.93 8.55
C PHE A 137 1.11 -11.60 8.26
N PHE A 138 1.41 -10.98 7.12
CA PHE A 138 0.82 -9.71 6.69
C PHE A 138 -0.70 -9.81 6.58
N ILE A 139 -1.21 -10.82 5.88
CA ILE A 139 -2.65 -11.04 5.72
C ILE A 139 -3.31 -11.23 7.08
N ARG A 140 -2.75 -12.07 7.95
CA ARG A 140 -3.28 -12.28 9.30
C ARG A 140 -3.30 -10.97 10.10
N PHE A 141 -2.25 -10.17 10.04
CA PHE A 141 -2.17 -8.88 10.73
C PHE A 141 -3.29 -7.93 10.27
N VAL A 142 -3.55 -7.85 8.96
CA VAL A 142 -4.65 -7.02 8.43
C VAL A 142 -6.02 -7.58 8.84
N ARG A 143 -6.23 -8.91 8.79
CA ARG A 143 -7.47 -9.56 9.24
C ARG A 143 -7.77 -9.24 10.71
N GLU A 144 -6.77 -9.32 11.58
CA GLU A 144 -6.89 -9.01 13.01
C GLU A 144 -7.25 -7.54 13.24
N LEU A 145 -6.63 -6.61 12.51
CA LEU A 145 -6.94 -5.17 12.61
C LEU A 145 -8.35 -4.84 12.13
N CYS A 146 -8.81 -5.47 11.05
CA CYS A 146 -10.11 -5.22 10.45
C CYS A 146 -11.24 -6.08 11.05
N GLY A 147 -10.92 -7.11 11.83
CA GLY A 147 -11.89 -8.09 12.31
C GLY A 147 -12.58 -8.86 11.17
N ASN A 148 -11.91 -9.06 10.03
CA ASN A 148 -12.48 -9.66 8.83
C ASN A 148 -11.58 -10.75 8.25
N GLU A 149 -11.96 -12.01 8.44
CA GLU A 149 -11.22 -13.19 7.96
C GLU A 149 -11.28 -13.38 6.43
N ALA A 150 -12.18 -12.70 5.73
CA ALA A 150 -12.32 -12.82 4.28
C ALA A 150 -11.30 -11.99 3.50
N ILE A 151 -10.53 -11.11 4.16
CA ILE A 151 -9.47 -10.33 3.50
C ILE A 151 -8.39 -11.28 2.98
N ASP A 152 -8.07 -11.20 1.71
CA ASP A 152 -6.99 -11.96 1.09
C ASP A 152 -6.34 -11.15 -0.04
N TYR A 153 -5.20 -11.61 -0.54
CA TYR A 153 -4.58 -11.01 -1.72
C TYR A 153 -5.31 -11.44 -3.00
N SER A 154 -5.16 -10.66 -4.07
CA SER A 154 -5.69 -11.01 -5.39
C SER A 154 -4.58 -11.63 -6.24
N PRO A 155 -4.66 -12.93 -6.59
CA PRO A 155 -3.66 -13.58 -7.44
C PRO A 155 -3.51 -12.88 -8.80
N ASP A 156 -4.62 -12.46 -9.40
CA ASP A 156 -4.64 -11.76 -10.69
C ASP A 156 -3.90 -10.42 -10.64
N VAL A 157 -4.07 -9.67 -9.54
CA VAL A 157 -3.36 -8.40 -9.35
C VAL A 157 -1.89 -8.66 -9.08
N ALA A 158 -1.55 -9.62 -8.21
CA ALA A 158 -0.17 -9.94 -7.88
C ALA A 158 0.62 -10.41 -9.13
N GLU A 159 0.04 -11.30 -9.95
CA GLU A 159 0.64 -11.74 -11.21
C GLU A 159 0.82 -10.58 -12.19
N SER A 160 -0.18 -9.70 -12.29
CA SER A 160 -0.10 -8.52 -13.16
C SER A 160 0.97 -7.52 -12.70
N GLU A 161 1.08 -7.26 -11.40
CA GLU A 161 2.10 -6.38 -10.81
C GLU A 161 3.51 -6.94 -11.06
N ILE A 162 3.73 -8.24 -10.78
CA ILE A 162 5.01 -8.92 -11.04
C ILE A 162 5.37 -8.82 -12.53
N GLY A 163 4.42 -9.08 -13.42
CA GLY A 163 4.61 -9.02 -14.86
C GLY A 163 5.00 -7.63 -15.40
N CYS A 164 4.73 -6.56 -14.66
CA CYS A 164 5.03 -5.18 -15.02
C CYS A 164 6.05 -4.50 -14.07
N CYS A 165 6.71 -5.26 -13.20
CA CYS A 165 7.51 -4.75 -12.07
C CYS A 165 8.88 -4.14 -12.45
N TYR A 166 9.12 -3.80 -13.72
CA TYR A 166 10.45 -3.40 -14.22
C TYR A 166 11.07 -2.21 -13.46
N HIS A 167 10.27 -1.21 -13.13
CA HIS A 167 10.78 -0.03 -12.43
C HIS A 167 11.16 -0.34 -10.98
N ASN A 168 10.32 -1.10 -10.28
CA ASN A 168 10.61 -1.54 -8.91
C ASN A 168 11.78 -2.52 -8.90
N ALA A 169 11.96 -3.34 -9.93
CA ALA A 169 13.14 -4.17 -10.09
C ALA A 169 14.42 -3.33 -10.21
N SER A 170 14.41 -2.25 -11.01
CA SER A 170 15.53 -1.30 -11.07
C SER A 170 15.84 -0.67 -9.71
N ILE A 171 14.80 -0.27 -8.96
CA ILE A 171 14.95 0.24 -7.58
C ILE A 171 15.58 -0.83 -6.69
N ALA A 172 15.06 -2.06 -6.71
CA ALA A 172 15.53 -3.14 -5.84
C ALA A 172 16.99 -3.52 -6.13
N TYR A 173 17.40 -3.61 -7.39
CA TYR A 173 18.80 -3.83 -7.72
C TYR A 173 19.71 -2.67 -7.28
N LEU A 174 19.23 -1.43 -7.32
CA LEU A 174 19.99 -0.29 -6.82
C LEU A 174 20.15 -0.36 -5.29
N LEU A 175 19.08 -0.69 -4.56
CA LEU A 175 19.14 -0.93 -3.11
C LEU A 175 20.10 -2.08 -2.78
N LYS A 176 20.08 -3.17 -3.56
CA LYS A 176 20.97 -4.32 -3.41
C LYS A 176 22.44 -3.93 -3.65
N HIS A 177 22.70 -3.13 -4.69
CA HIS A 177 24.04 -2.62 -5.01
C HIS A 177 24.66 -1.84 -3.84
N HIS A 178 23.87 -0.97 -3.19
CA HIS A 178 24.29 -0.22 -2.02
C HIS A 178 24.25 -1.01 -0.70
N GLY A 179 23.95 -2.31 -0.75
CA GLY A 179 23.92 -3.18 0.43
C GLY A 179 22.70 -2.99 1.34
N ASN A 180 21.66 -2.29 0.88
CA ASN A 180 20.44 -2.06 1.66
C ASN A 180 19.33 -3.10 1.39
N LEU A 181 19.63 -4.21 0.71
CA LEU A 181 18.79 -5.42 0.70
C LEU A 181 19.64 -6.64 1.06
N GLU A 182 19.13 -7.46 1.97
CA GLU A 182 19.82 -8.67 2.44
C GLU A 182 19.44 -9.89 1.59
N ASN A 183 18.18 -9.99 1.19
CA ASN A 183 17.60 -11.14 0.49
C ASN A 183 17.77 -11.06 -1.04
N ASP A 184 17.38 -12.12 -1.74
CA ASP A 184 17.34 -12.11 -3.21
C ASP A 184 16.31 -11.08 -3.71
N VAL A 185 16.65 -10.37 -4.79
CA VAL A 185 15.78 -9.31 -5.33
C VAL A 185 14.44 -9.86 -5.78
N ASN A 186 14.38 -11.08 -6.34
CA ASN A 186 13.11 -11.66 -6.80
C ASN A 186 12.20 -11.99 -5.62
N ASP A 187 12.73 -12.54 -4.53
CA ASP A 187 11.95 -12.85 -3.34
C ASP A 187 11.35 -11.57 -2.71
N VAL A 188 12.16 -10.50 -2.63
CA VAL A 188 11.72 -9.19 -2.14
C VAL A 188 10.61 -8.62 -3.02
N LEU A 189 10.78 -8.63 -4.34
CA LEU A 189 9.77 -8.13 -5.27
C LEU A 189 8.49 -8.96 -5.26
N HIS A 190 8.61 -10.29 -5.13
CA HIS A 190 7.47 -11.18 -5.04
C HIS A 190 6.63 -10.85 -3.80
N LEU A 191 7.25 -10.64 -2.64
CA LEU A 191 6.51 -10.20 -1.45
C LEU A 191 5.94 -8.78 -1.60
N TYR A 192 6.67 -7.86 -2.21
CA TYR A 192 6.23 -6.47 -2.42
C TYR A 192 5.01 -6.36 -3.35
N CYS A 193 4.91 -7.23 -4.36
CA CYS A 193 3.82 -7.23 -5.34
C CYS A 193 2.58 -8.04 -4.91
N MET A 194 2.67 -8.82 -3.83
CA MET A 194 1.53 -9.54 -3.25
C MET A 194 0.65 -8.62 -2.41
#